data_AF-A0A096AWM8-F1
#
_entry.id   AF-A0A096AWM8-F1
#
_cell.length_a   1.000
_cell.length_b   1.000
_cell.length_c   1.000
_cell.angle_alpha   90.00
_cell.angle_beta   90.00
_cell.angle_gamma   90.00
#
_symmetry.space_group_name_H-M   'P 1'
#
loop_
_entity.id
_entity.type
_entity.pdbx_description
1 polymer ?
#
loop_
_entity_poly.entity_id
_entity_poly.type
_entity_poly.pdbx_seq_one_letter_code
_entity_poly.pdbx_strand_id
1 'polypeptide(L)'
;AVINASALGVIRTALDTDCITRVLGAANGIQGVLEDRLYDMGQEDAGELELLRYTPSSALGSCRYKLAEPSQDDTDYRRILEIFRKYDVRYFFYNGGNDSMDTCNKISKYMQSVGYACRVIGVPKTIDNDLNGTDHCPGFGSAARYIATTCMEVQRDTHVYDNGTITVLEIMGRHAGWLAGSAALAAWAGYGPDLIYLPEVDFDMERFLADVHQVYQAKNKCLIAVSEGIHRADGAFIAKEFPPPPTTASATPSLGGWRRCWPTFSGSGSPPPRCGASSCPYPSAAAPTARPRPTSTRRFWRARRPWRLRSPGIPTRWWPSGAPGREATAARLCWNPWILWPTRKRRFPAPGSTPMGTAWSSPSSTTCSP
;
A
#
# COMPACT_ATOMS: atom_id res chain seq x y z
N ALA A 1 8.61 1.61 -1.59
CA ALA A 1 8.42 1.37 -3.03
C ALA A 1 7.86 2.61 -3.72
N VAL A 2 6.71 3.15 -3.29
CA VAL A 2 5.98 4.17 -4.07
C VAL A 2 5.60 5.45 -3.29
N ILE A 3 6.09 5.63 -2.06
CA ILE A 3 5.74 6.82 -1.24
C ILE A 3 6.13 8.13 -1.93
N ASN A 4 7.27 8.16 -2.63
CA ASN A 4 7.72 9.29 -3.44
C ASN A 4 6.81 9.57 -4.63
N ALA A 5 6.13 8.57 -5.20
CA ALA A 5 5.14 8.81 -6.25
C ALA A 5 3.92 9.57 -5.72
N SER A 6 3.48 9.27 -4.49
CA SER A 6 2.44 10.05 -3.82
C SER A 6 2.91 11.47 -3.49
N ALA A 7 4.15 11.62 -3.01
CA ALA A 7 4.75 12.93 -2.73
C ALA A 7 4.84 13.79 -3.99
N LEU A 8 5.34 13.22 -5.10
CA LEU A 8 5.39 13.89 -6.40
C LEU A 8 4.00 14.31 -6.87
N GLY A 9 2.98 13.45 -6.72
CA GLY A 9 1.61 13.80 -7.10
C GLY A 9 1.10 15.06 -6.37
N VAL A 10 1.42 15.19 -5.08
CA VAL A 10 1.09 16.39 -4.29
C VAL A 10 1.93 17.59 -4.72
N ILE A 11 3.26 17.43 -4.76
CA ILE A 11 4.20 18.51 -5.08
C ILE A 11 3.91 19.08 -6.46
N ARG A 12 3.80 18.22 -7.48
CA ARG A 12 3.54 18.63 -8.86
C ARG A 12 2.21 19.37 -8.98
N THR A 13 1.14 18.81 -8.41
CA THR A 13 -0.17 19.47 -8.47
C THR A 13 -0.15 20.82 -7.74
N ALA A 14 0.56 20.90 -6.61
CA ALA A 14 0.68 22.13 -5.86
C ALA A 14 1.47 23.21 -6.63
N LEU A 15 2.59 22.84 -7.26
CA LEU A 15 3.38 23.75 -8.10
C LEU A 15 2.63 24.21 -9.35
N ASP A 16 1.73 23.37 -9.89
CA ASP A 16 0.91 23.69 -11.07
C ASP A 16 -0.39 24.46 -10.71
N THR A 17 -0.62 24.79 -9.44
CA THR A 17 -1.84 25.47 -8.97
C THR A 17 -1.58 26.93 -8.60
N ASP A 18 -2.16 27.87 -9.35
CA ASP A 18 -1.91 29.31 -9.20
C ASP A 18 -2.14 29.89 -7.78
N CYS A 19 -3.08 29.32 -7.02
CA CYS A 19 -3.36 29.80 -5.66
C CYS A 19 -2.37 29.30 -4.59
N ILE A 20 -1.44 28.43 -4.97
CA ILE A 20 -0.37 27.94 -4.11
C ILE A 20 0.91 28.67 -4.50
N THR A 21 1.35 29.60 -3.66
CA THR A 21 2.49 30.47 -3.93
C THR A 21 3.83 29.84 -3.62
N ARG A 22 3.86 28.81 -2.77
CA ARG A 22 5.08 28.12 -2.33
C ARG A 22 4.78 26.70 -1.89
N VAL A 23 5.69 25.78 -2.21
CA VAL A 23 5.60 24.36 -1.82
C VAL A 23 6.81 23.99 -0.98
N LEU A 24 6.58 23.55 0.25
CA LEU A 24 7.63 23.20 1.20
C LEU A 24 7.61 21.69 1.50
N GLY A 25 8.78 21.05 1.42
CA GLY A 25 9.00 19.66 1.82
C GLY A 25 9.70 19.59 3.17
N ALA A 26 9.14 18.89 4.16
CA ALA A 26 9.76 18.76 5.48
C ALA A 26 10.76 17.61 5.55
N ALA A 27 11.97 17.88 6.02
CA ALA A 27 12.99 16.85 6.22
C ALA A 27 12.59 15.89 7.36
N ASN A 28 12.68 14.59 7.13
CA ASN A 28 12.39 13.56 8.13
C ASN A 28 10.97 13.66 8.74
N GLY A 29 9.96 14.03 7.95
CA GLY A 29 8.56 14.05 8.39
C GLY A 29 8.23 15.22 9.32
N ILE A 30 7.37 15.00 10.32
CA ILE A 30 6.91 16.07 11.22
C ILE A 30 8.06 16.69 12.04
N GLN A 31 9.13 15.93 12.29
CA GLN A 31 10.30 16.43 13.00
C GLN A 31 10.94 17.61 12.26
N GLY A 32 11.05 17.55 10.93
CA GLY A 32 11.54 18.66 10.13
C GLY A 32 10.69 19.91 10.22
N VAL A 33 9.38 19.78 10.47
CA VAL A 33 8.54 20.96 10.77
C VAL A 33 8.94 21.53 12.12
N LEU A 34 9.04 20.70 13.16
CA LEU A 34 9.40 21.14 14.51
C LEU A 34 10.79 21.80 14.56
N GLU A 35 11.74 21.27 13.80
CA GLU A 35 13.12 21.73 13.76
C GLU A 35 13.40 22.78 12.67
N ASP A 36 12.36 23.23 11.95
CA ASP A 36 12.47 24.21 10.87
C ASP A 36 13.45 23.81 9.76
N ARG A 37 13.44 22.52 9.40
CA ARG A 37 14.22 21.94 8.30
C ARG A 37 13.31 21.66 7.11
N LEU A 38 13.04 22.72 6.35
CA LEU A 38 12.15 22.70 5.19
C LEU A 38 12.93 22.97 3.90
N TYR A 39 12.61 22.21 2.86
CA TYR A 39 13.12 22.39 1.50
C TYR A 39 12.08 23.12 0.66
N ASP A 40 12.53 24.04 -0.20
CA ASP A 40 11.65 24.72 -1.16
C ASP A 40 11.56 23.90 -2.45
N MET A 41 10.42 23.22 -2.65
CA MET A 41 10.24 22.33 -3.80
C MET A 41 10.19 23.07 -5.13
N GLY A 42 9.95 24.39 -5.12
CA GLY A 42 10.02 25.22 -6.34
C GLY A 42 11.44 25.52 -6.80
N GLN A 43 12.45 25.27 -5.96
CA GLN A 43 13.87 25.46 -6.28
C GLN A 43 14.56 24.17 -6.72
N GLU A 44 13.90 23.02 -6.58
CA GLU A 44 14.42 21.73 -7.03
C GLU A 44 14.34 21.62 -8.56
N ASP A 45 15.25 20.84 -9.14
CA ASP A 45 15.22 20.56 -10.58
C ASP A 45 13.96 19.76 -10.95
N ALA A 46 13.23 20.22 -11.97
CA ALA A 46 11.98 19.61 -12.38
C ALA A 46 12.17 18.17 -12.93
N GLY A 47 13.31 17.89 -13.55
CA GLY A 47 13.68 16.55 -14.01
C GLY A 47 13.94 15.61 -12.83
N GLU A 48 14.70 16.06 -11.83
CA GLU A 48 14.95 15.32 -10.58
C GLU A 48 13.65 15.05 -9.81
N LEU A 49 12.74 16.02 -9.72
CA LEU A 49 11.43 15.81 -9.11
C LEU A 49 10.64 14.69 -9.83
N GLU A 50 10.68 14.64 -11.16
CA GLU A 50 9.99 13.57 -11.90
C GLU A 50 10.58 12.17 -11.61
N LEU A 51 11.87 12.06 -11.27
CA LEU A 51 12.49 10.78 -10.91
C LEU A 51 11.90 10.19 -9.62
N LEU A 52 11.31 11.00 -8.73
CA LEU A 52 10.65 10.54 -7.49
C LEU A 52 9.64 9.42 -7.74
N ARG A 53 8.96 9.40 -8.89
CA ARG A 53 7.98 8.35 -9.21
C ARG A 53 8.58 6.96 -9.34
N TYR A 54 9.89 6.87 -9.61
CA TYR A 54 10.63 5.62 -9.76
C TYR A 54 11.59 5.35 -8.59
N THR A 55 11.78 6.33 -7.71
CA THR A 55 12.70 6.24 -6.58
C THR A 55 12.00 5.62 -5.36
N PRO A 56 12.47 4.45 -4.87
CA PRO A 56 11.91 3.84 -3.67
C PRO A 56 12.27 4.65 -2.41
N SER A 57 11.77 4.20 -1.25
CA SER A 57 11.93 4.91 0.04
C SER A 57 11.36 6.34 -0.01
N SER A 58 11.61 7.13 1.03
CA SER A 58 11.19 8.54 1.10
C SER A 58 12.37 9.44 0.80
N ALA A 59 12.30 10.25 -0.25
CA ALA A 59 13.35 11.19 -0.64
C ALA A 59 13.53 12.32 0.38
N LEU A 60 12.44 12.73 1.03
CA LEU A 60 12.46 13.73 2.10
C LEU A 60 12.84 13.14 3.47
N GLY A 61 13.12 11.84 3.55
CA GLY A 61 13.29 11.13 4.82
C GLY A 61 11.96 10.82 5.52
N SER A 62 12.04 10.22 6.71
CA SER A 62 10.87 9.88 7.54
C SER A 62 11.28 9.78 9.00
N CYS A 63 10.34 9.98 9.92
CA CYS A 63 10.52 9.74 11.35
C CYS A 63 9.46 8.76 11.89
N ARG A 64 9.60 8.36 13.16
CA ARG A 64 8.58 7.65 13.96
C ARG A 64 8.11 8.47 15.17
N TYR A 65 8.28 9.79 15.10
CA TYR A 65 7.87 10.70 16.16
C TYR A 65 6.33 10.76 16.25
N LYS A 66 5.79 10.53 17.45
CA LYS A 66 4.35 10.59 17.73
C LYS A 66 4.05 11.83 18.56
N LEU A 67 3.10 12.64 18.10
CA LEU A 67 2.63 13.79 18.87
C LEU A 67 1.78 13.33 20.05
N ALA A 68 1.98 13.94 21.21
CA ALA A 68 1.09 13.77 22.36
C ALA A 68 -0.30 14.32 22.05
N GLU A 69 -1.29 14.00 22.89
CA GLU A 69 -2.59 14.67 22.82
C GLU A 69 -2.42 16.16 23.15
N PRO A 70 -3.03 17.10 22.40
CA PRO A 70 -2.93 18.53 22.70
C PRO A 70 -3.40 18.90 24.11
N SER A 71 -4.33 18.13 24.69
CA SER A 71 -4.81 18.35 26.05
C SER A 71 -3.81 17.93 27.12
N GLN A 72 -2.81 17.10 26.78
CA GLN A 72 -1.76 16.64 27.69
C GLN A 72 -0.50 17.50 27.54
N ASP A 73 -0.05 17.69 26.30
CA ASP A 73 1.09 18.54 25.96
C ASP A 73 0.88 19.16 24.57
N ASP A 74 0.69 20.48 24.55
CA ASP A 74 0.50 21.25 23.32
C ASP A 74 1.80 21.90 22.79
N THR A 75 2.97 21.56 23.34
CA THR A 75 4.26 22.15 22.97
C THR A 75 4.58 21.98 21.50
N ASP A 76 4.44 20.76 20.96
CA ASP A 76 4.67 20.48 19.54
C ASP A 76 3.69 21.25 18.64
N TYR A 77 2.43 21.37 19.06
CA TYR A 77 1.39 22.04 18.29
C TYR A 77 1.61 23.55 18.21
N ARG A 78 2.03 24.16 19.33
CA ARG A 78 2.47 25.56 19.35
C ARG A 78 3.65 25.78 18.41
N ARG A 79 4.63 24.87 18.43
CA ARG A 79 5.78 24.93 17.53
C ARG A 79 5.40 24.78 16.06
N ILE A 80 4.52 23.83 15.73
CA ILE A 80 3.98 23.67 14.36
C ILE A 80 3.24 24.94 13.92
N LEU A 81 2.41 25.52 14.78
CA LEU A 81 1.70 26.77 14.50
C LEU A 81 2.65 27.94 14.26
N GLU A 82 3.72 28.07 15.05
CA GLU A 82 4.77 29.07 14.85
C GLU A 82 5.37 28.95 13.44
N ILE A 83 5.75 27.74 13.04
CA ILE A 83 6.33 27.47 11.72
C ILE A 83 5.31 27.69 10.60
N PHE A 84 4.07 27.27 10.78
CA PHE A 84 3.01 27.53 9.81
C PHE A 84 2.78 29.02 9.62
N ARG A 85 2.79 29.82 10.70
CA ARG A 85 2.72 31.29 10.59
C ARG A 85 3.96 31.88 9.92
N LYS A 86 5.16 31.41 10.27
CA LYS A 86 6.44 31.87 9.70
C LYS A 86 6.47 31.74 8.18
N TYR A 87 5.98 30.64 7.63
CA TYR A 87 6.00 30.37 6.19
C TYR A 87 4.64 30.52 5.50
N ASP A 88 3.65 31.05 6.20
CA ASP A 88 2.28 31.20 5.73
C ASP A 88 1.62 29.90 5.21
N VAL A 89 1.85 28.77 5.89
CA VAL A 89 1.35 27.45 5.49
C VAL A 89 -0.17 27.37 5.68
N ARG A 90 -0.90 27.28 4.56
CA ARG A 90 -2.37 27.15 4.55
C ARG A 90 -2.87 25.74 4.21
N TYR A 91 -1.99 24.88 3.71
CA TYR A 91 -2.28 23.49 3.37
C TYR A 91 -1.17 22.60 3.92
N PHE A 92 -1.53 21.59 4.70
CA PHE A 92 -0.60 20.62 5.25
C PHE A 92 -0.98 19.23 4.77
N PHE A 93 -0.14 18.65 3.90
CA PHE A 93 -0.30 17.28 3.41
C PHE A 93 0.64 16.35 4.18
N TYR A 94 0.10 15.32 4.83
CA TYR A 94 0.92 14.39 5.60
C TYR A 94 0.79 12.97 5.05
N ASN A 95 1.90 12.47 4.49
CA ASN A 95 1.98 11.19 3.80
C ASN A 95 2.42 10.07 4.74
N GLY A 96 1.49 9.18 5.11
CA GLY A 96 1.78 8.14 6.09
C GLY A 96 0.62 7.20 6.41
N GLY A 97 0.79 6.39 7.45
CA GLY A 97 -0.15 5.35 7.86
C GLY A 97 -1.13 5.80 8.95
N ASN A 98 -1.63 4.85 9.72
CA ASN A 98 -2.61 5.08 10.80
C ASN A 98 -2.19 6.20 11.77
N ASP A 99 -0.98 6.13 12.32
CA ASP A 99 -0.44 7.17 13.24
C ASP A 99 -0.37 8.56 12.59
N SER A 100 -0.11 8.61 11.27
CA SER A 100 -0.06 9.88 10.53
C SER A 100 -1.45 10.46 10.29
N MET A 101 -2.46 9.63 10.07
CA MET A 101 -3.86 10.07 9.97
C MET A 101 -4.37 10.60 11.31
N ASP A 102 -3.99 9.96 12.41
CA ASP A 102 -4.24 10.46 13.76
C ASP A 102 -3.58 11.83 14.00
N THR A 103 -2.29 11.95 13.63
CA THR A 103 -1.57 13.24 13.68
C THR A 103 -2.27 14.33 12.87
N CYS A 104 -2.78 14.01 11.67
CA CYS A 104 -3.55 14.95 10.85
C CYS A 104 -4.79 15.46 11.58
N ASN A 105 -5.55 14.56 12.20
CA ASN A 105 -6.76 14.89 12.94
C ASN A 105 -6.43 15.82 14.13
N LYS A 106 -5.37 15.50 14.88
CA LYS A 106 -4.92 16.30 16.02
C LYS A 106 -4.50 17.71 15.62
N ILE A 107 -3.63 17.83 14.60
CA ILE A 107 -3.20 19.13 14.07
C ILE A 107 -4.41 19.90 13.54
N SER A 108 -5.32 19.26 12.80
CA SER A 108 -6.52 19.93 12.26
C SER A 108 -7.39 20.53 13.37
N LYS A 109 -7.69 19.75 14.42
CA LYS A 109 -8.46 20.22 15.57
C LYS A 109 -7.77 21.35 16.32
N TYR A 110 -6.46 21.25 16.51
CA TYR A 110 -5.67 22.30 17.14
C TYR A 110 -5.68 23.60 16.33
N MET A 111 -5.48 23.54 15.02
CA MET A 111 -5.51 24.73 14.16
C MET A 111 -6.88 25.41 14.20
N GLN A 112 -7.96 24.64 14.25
CA GLN A 112 -9.32 25.16 14.42
C GLN A 112 -9.52 25.84 15.78
N SER A 113 -9.01 25.27 16.88
CA SER A 113 -9.19 25.85 18.22
C SER A 113 -8.45 27.18 18.38
N VAL A 114 -7.32 27.37 17.70
CA VAL A 114 -6.56 28.63 17.69
C VAL A 114 -6.99 29.61 16.59
N GLY A 115 -8.02 29.26 15.81
CA GLY A 115 -8.53 30.11 14.73
C GLY A 115 -7.57 30.29 13.54
N TYR A 116 -6.62 29.38 13.36
CA TYR A 116 -5.68 29.44 12.23
C TYR A 116 -6.24 28.69 11.03
N ALA A 117 -6.45 29.41 9.92
CA ALA A 117 -6.99 28.84 8.70
C ALA A 117 -5.97 27.93 8.00
N CYS A 118 -5.95 26.64 8.36
CA CYS A 118 -5.10 25.64 7.72
C CYS A 118 -5.91 24.39 7.39
N ARG A 119 -5.81 23.93 6.13
CA ARG A 119 -6.40 22.68 5.68
C ARG A 119 -5.37 21.57 5.86
N VAL A 120 -5.71 20.58 6.69
CA VAL A 120 -4.87 19.42 6.94
C VAL A 120 -5.44 18.22 6.16
N ILE A 121 -4.62 17.61 5.32
CA ILE A 121 -4.99 16.50 4.44
C ILE A 121 -4.04 15.33 4.66
N GLY A 122 -4.59 14.17 5.00
CA GLY A 122 -3.83 12.92 5.03
C GLY A 122 -3.64 12.35 3.63
N VAL A 123 -2.42 11.92 3.30
CA VAL A 123 -2.11 11.15 2.09
C VAL A 123 -1.85 9.71 2.54
N PRO A 124 -2.78 8.77 2.27
CA PRO A 124 -2.71 7.44 2.85
C PRO A 124 -1.53 6.63 2.31
N LYS A 125 -0.78 6.01 3.22
CA LYS A 125 0.31 5.09 2.91
C LYS A 125 0.41 4.01 3.99
N THR A 126 0.24 2.76 3.59
CA THR A 126 0.55 1.58 4.40
C THR A 126 0.84 0.42 3.45
N ILE A 127 1.85 -0.39 3.78
CA ILE A 127 2.08 -1.63 3.03
C ILE A 127 1.17 -2.74 3.55
N ASP A 128 0.69 -2.63 4.79
CA ASP A 128 -0.14 -3.64 5.45
C ASP A 128 -1.59 -3.65 4.95
N ASN A 129 -1.98 -2.67 4.13
CA ASN A 129 -3.34 -2.50 3.59
C ASN A 129 -4.44 -2.42 4.66
N ASP A 130 -4.12 -1.76 5.78
CA ASP A 130 -4.92 -1.75 7.01
C ASP A 130 -5.57 -0.39 7.33
N LEU A 131 -5.61 0.54 6.37
CA LEU A 131 -6.31 1.82 6.54
C LEU A 131 -7.81 1.62 6.28
N ASN A 132 -8.64 1.99 7.25
CA ASN A 132 -10.09 1.99 7.10
C ASN A 132 -10.55 3.02 6.04
N GLY A 133 -11.60 2.69 5.28
CA GLY A 133 -12.20 3.57 4.28
C GLY A 133 -11.51 3.60 2.92
N THR A 134 -10.45 2.80 2.72
CA THR A 134 -9.88 2.52 1.39
C THR A 134 -9.87 1.03 1.11
N ASP A 135 -10.07 0.66 -0.15
CA ASP A 135 -9.99 -0.72 -0.65
C ASP A 135 -8.52 -1.17 -0.77
N HIS A 136 -7.65 -0.27 -1.24
CA HIS A 136 -6.22 -0.51 -1.37
C HIS A 136 -5.39 0.69 -0.92
N CYS A 137 -4.26 0.42 -0.29
CA CYS A 137 -3.32 1.41 0.18
C CYS A 137 -2.11 1.53 -0.77
N PRO A 138 -1.65 2.76 -1.07
CA PRO A 138 -0.41 2.96 -1.82
C PRO A 138 0.78 2.25 -1.15
N GLY A 139 1.43 1.37 -1.91
CA GLY A 139 2.54 0.53 -1.45
C GLY A 139 2.19 -0.95 -1.38
N PHE A 140 0.99 -1.30 -0.92
CA PHE A 140 0.56 -2.70 -0.76
C PHE A 140 0.72 -3.51 -2.04
N GLY A 141 0.16 -3.06 -3.16
CA GLY A 141 0.23 -3.81 -4.42
C GLY A 141 1.66 -4.08 -4.91
N SER A 142 2.62 -3.21 -4.57
CA SER A 142 4.03 -3.45 -4.91
C SER A 142 4.69 -4.47 -3.98
N ALA A 143 4.41 -4.39 -2.68
CA ALA A 143 4.87 -5.37 -1.70
C ALA A 143 4.27 -6.76 -1.96
N ALA A 144 2.97 -6.83 -2.25
CA ALA A 144 2.26 -8.07 -2.60
C ALA A 144 2.87 -8.74 -3.83
N ARG A 145 3.17 -7.95 -4.88
CA ARG A 145 3.84 -8.46 -6.08
C ARG A 145 5.23 -9.02 -5.77
N TYR A 146 6.00 -8.31 -4.95
CA TYR A 146 7.32 -8.78 -4.52
C TYR A 146 7.21 -10.10 -3.76
N ILE A 147 6.34 -10.18 -2.77
CA ILE A 147 6.11 -11.40 -1.96
C ILE A 147 5.71 -12.58 -2.84
N ALA A 148 4.75 -12.40 -3.75
CA ALA A 148 4.32 -13.45 -4.66
C ALA A 148 5.47 -13.90 -5.58
N THR A 149 6.27 -12.97 -6.10
CA THR A 149 7.40 -13.27 -6.99
C THR A 149 8.50 -14.03 -6.24
N THR A 150 8.91 -13.53 -5.07
CA THR A 150 9.92 -14.18 -4.24
C THR A 150 9.47 -15.56 -3.78
N CYS A 151 8.21 -15.72 -3.38
CA CYS A 151 7.68 -17.02 -2.97
C CYS A 151 7.74 -18.02 -4.13
N MET A 152 7.38 -17.59 -5.34
CA MET A 152 7.49 -18.39 -6.56
C MET A 152 8.94 -18.78 -6.89
N GLU A 153 9.88 -17.84 -6.79
CA GLU A 153 11.30 -18.07 -7.05
C GLU A 153 11.91 -19.03 -6.02
N VAL A 154 11.61 -18.84 -4.73
CA VAL A 154 12.05 -19.71 -3.65
C VAL A 154 11.49 -21.12 -3.84
N GLN A 155 10.18 -21.26 -4.13
CA GLN A 155 9.59 -22.58 -4.35
C GLN A 155 10.21 -23.29 -5.55
N ARG A 156 10.57 -22.53 -6.60
CA ARG A 156 11.22 -23.08 -7.78
C ARG A 156 12.66 -23.51 -7.50
N ASP A 157 13.38 -22.76 -6.67
CA ASP A 157 14.73 -23.12 -6.24
C ASP A 157 14.71 -24.36 -5.34
N THR A 158 13.84 -24.43 -4.33
CA THR A 158 13.70 -25.63 -3.48
C THR A 158 13.26 -26.86 -4.27
N HIS A 159 12.54 -26.68 -5.38
CA HIS A 159 12.09 -27.77 -6.24
C HIS A 159 13.24 -28.53 -6.93
N VAL A 160 14.42 -27.95 -7.12
CA VAL A 160 15.53 -28.62 -7.85
C VAL A 160 16.32 -29.63 -7.01
N TYR A 161 16.22 -29.57 -5.68
CA TYR A 161 17.00 -30.44 -4.79
C TYR A 161 16.24 -31.73 -4.47
N ASP A 162 16.88 -32.89 -4.61
CA ASP A 162 16.28 -34.19 -4.25
C ASP A 162 16.28 -34.44 -2.72
N ASN A 163 17.17 -33.77 -2.01
CA ASN A 163 17.20 -33.77 -0.55
C ASN A 163 15.99 -32.99 -0.02
N GLY A 164 15.30 -33.54 0.98
CA GLY A 164 14.10 -32.89 1.48
C GLY A 164 14.39 -31.54 2.15
N THR A 165 13.51 -30.56 1.92
CA THR A 165 13.69 -29.17 2.36
C THR A 165 12.46 -28.61 3.04
N ILE A 166 12.65 -27.91 4.15
CA ILE A 166 11.61 -27.10 4.79
C ILE A 166 12.09 -25.65 4.79
N THR A 167 11.30 -24.76 4.20
CA THR A 167 11.64 -23.34 4.03
C THR A 167 10.55 -22.47 4.61
N VAL A 168 10.93 -21.53 5.48
CA VAL A 168 10.00 -20.58 6.11
C VAL A 168 10.31 -19.17 5.60
N LEU A 169 9.30 -18.55 5.00
CA LEU A 169 9.30 -17.17 4.52
C LEU A 169 8.56 -16.29 5.51
N GLU A 170 9.30 -15.50 6.28
CA GLU A 170 8.73 -14.49 7.16
C GLU A 170 8.37 -13.22 6.36
N ILE A 171 7.11 -12.81 6.47
CA ILE A 171 6.50 -11.72 5.72
C ILE A 171 5.96 -10.67 6.70
N MET A 172 6.10 -9.39 6.36
CA MET A 172 5.55 -8.31 7.19
C MET A 172 4.01 -8.40 7.30
N GLY A 173 3.44 -7.79 8.34
CA GLY A 173 1.99 -7.78 8.54
C GLY A 173 1.60 -8.02 10.00
N ARG A 174 1.96 -7.10 10.89
CA ARG A 174 1.81 -7.28 12.34
C ARG A 174 0.39 -7.58 12.81
N HIS A 175 -0.60 -6.90 12.24
CA HIS A 175 -2.00 -6.99 12.67
C HIS A 175 -2.94 -7.40 11.54
N ALA A 176 -2.45 -7.45 10.31
CA ALA A 176 -3.24 -7.78 9.13
C ALA A 176 -2.42 -8.69 8.20
N GLY A 177 -3.06 -9.74 7.69
CA GLY A 177 -2.47 -10.79 6.89
C GLY A 177 -2.41 -10.50 5.40
N TRP A 178 -2.77 -9.31 4.93
CA TRP A 178 -2.82 -8.98 3.50
C TRP A 178 -1.52 -9.29 2.75
N LEU A 179 -0.37 -8.97 3.36
CA LEU A 179 0.94 -9.25 2.79
C LEU A 179 1.24 -10.75 2.77
N ALA A 180 1.11 -11.45 3.90
CA ALA A 180 1.33 -12.90 3.96
C ALA A 180 0.37 -13.66 3.03
N GLY A 181 -0.91 -13.26 2.99
CA GLY A 181 -1.93 -13.81 2.10
C GLY A 181 -1.62 -13.60 0.63
N SER A 182 -0.92 -12.51 0.26
CA SER A 182 -0.50 -12.29 -1.12
C SER A 182 0.49 -13.34 -1.64
N ALA A 183 1.17 -14.09 -0.76
CA ALA A 183 2.02 -15.21 -1.15
C ALA A 183 1.23 -16.31 -1.88
N ALA A 184 -0.07 -16.44 -1.61
CA ALA A 184 -0.95 -17.38 -2.31
C ALA A 184 -0.99 -17.12 -3.83
N LEU A 185 -0.77 -15.87 -4.28
CA LEU A 185 -0.74 -15.52 -5.70
C LEU A 185 0.37 -16.24 -6.47
N ALA A 186 1.44 -16.66 -5.78
CA ALA A 186 2.51 -17.47 -6.39
C ALA A 186 1.98 -18.83 -6.92
N ALA A 187 0.94 -19.37 -6.28
CA ALA A 187 0.31 -20.63 -6.70
C ALA A 187 -0.38 -20.52 -8.08
N TRP A 188 -0.77 -19.32 -8.52
CA TRP A 188 -1.34 -19.10 -9.86
C TRP A 188 -0.39 -19.54 -10.98
N ALA A 189 0.93 -19.43 -10.76
CA ALA A 189 1.97 -19.87 -11.68
C ALA A 189 2.43 -21.32 -11.44
N GLY A 190 1.82 -22.04 -10.50
CA GLY A 190 2.13 -23.43 -10.17
C GLY A 190 3.22 -23.63 -9.11
N TYR A 191 3.83 -22.57 -8.58
CA TYR A 191 4.90 -22.63 -7.58
C TYR A 191 4.55 -21.72 -6.40
N GLY A 192 3.59 -22.14 -5.56
CA GLY A 192 3.16 -21.39 -4.37
C GLY A 192 3.65 -22.00 -3.05
N PRO A 193 3.43 -21.31 -1.92
CA PRO A 193 3.67 -21.88 -0.60
C PRO A 193 2.71 -23.04 -0.35
N ASP A 194 3.17 -24.05 0.38
CA ASP A 194 2.36 -25.18 0.81
C ASP A 194 1.47 -24.82 1.99
N LEU A 195 1.97 -23.97 2.89
CA LEU A 195 1.27 -23.51 4.09
C LEU A 195 1.36 -21.99 4.21
N ILE A 196 0.27 -21.35 4.65
CA ILE A 196 0.21 -19.90 4.90
C ILE A 196 -0.36 -19.66 6.30
N TYR A 197 0.37 -18.90 7.11
CA TYR A 197 -0.02 -18.53 8.48
C TYR A 197 -0.20 -17.02 8.59
N LEU A 198 -1.39 -16.62 9.01
CA LEU A 198 -1.87 -15.24 9.03
C LEU A 198 -2.08 -14.76 10.48
N PRO A 199 -1.93 -13.45 10.75
CA PRO A 199 -2.14 -12.88 12.08
C PRO A 199 -3.61 -12.87 12.52
N GLU A 200 -4.57 -13.15 11.64
CA GLU A 200 -6.00 -13.20 11.99
C GLU A 200 -6.41 -14.49 12.72
N VAL A 201 -5.53 -15.51 12.78
CA VAL A 201 -5.82 -16.81 13.37
C VAL A 201 -4.78 -17.13 14.43
N ASP A 202 -5.24 -17.61 15.59
CA ASP A 202 -4.37 -18.07 16.66
C ASP A 202 -3.43 -19.17 16.18
N PHE A 203 -2.14 -18.98 16.44
CA PHE A 203 -1.08 -19.91 16.15
C PHE A 203 -1.03 -21.00 17.22
N ASP A 204 -1.07 -22.25 16.76
CA ASP A 204 -0.89 -23.46 17.56
C ASP A 204 0.34 -24.21 17.05
N MET A 205 1.31 -24.44 17.94
CA MET A 205 2.59 -25.07 17.58
C MET A 205 2.43 -26.54 17.21
N GLU A 206 1.57 -27.28 17.93
CA GLU A 206 1.38 -28.72 17.67
C GLU A 206 0.71 -28.93 16.31
N ARG A 207 -0.31 -28.10 16.00
CA ARG A 207 -0.95 -28.09 14.69
C ARG A 207 0.03 -27.69 13.59
N PHE A 208 0.85 -26.66 13.82
CA PHE A 208 1.88 -26.24 12.87
C PHE A 208 2.83 -27.40 12.54
N LEU A 209 3.35 -28.10 13.55
CA LEU A 209 4.24 -29.23 13.36
C LEU A 209 3.56 -30.39 12.62
N ALA A 210 2.28 -30.66 12.92
CA ALA A 210 1.49 -31.68 12.23
C ALA A 210 1.27 -31.33 10.74
N ASP A 211 0.87 -30.10 10.43
CA ASP A 211 0.67 -29.61 9.06
C ASP A 211 1.98 -29.70 8.26
N VAL A 212 3.10 -29.26 8.86
CA VAL A 212 4.43 -29.35 8.23
C VAL A 212 4.84 -30.80 8.00
N HIS A 213 4.66 -31.67 8.97
CA HIS A 213 4.98 -33.09 8.86
C HIS A 213 4.19 -33.76 7.73
N GLN A 214 2.88 -33.49 7.65
CA GLN A 214 2.00 -34.04 6.61
C GLN A 214 2.46 -33.62 5.20
N VAL A 215 2.73 -32.33 5.00
CA VAL A 215 3.22 -31.81 3.70
C VAL A 215 4.57 -32.42 3.35
N TYR A 216 5.48 -32.48 4.32
CA TYR A 216 6.82 -33.02 4.12
C TYR A 216 6.79 -34.51 3.76
N GLN A 217 5.97 -35.33 4.41
CA GLN A 217 5.81 -36.75 4.05
C GLN A 217 5.28 -36.94 2.63
N ALA A 218 4.39 -36.06 2.17
CA ALA A 218 3.79 -36.17 0.84
C ALA A 218 4.71 -35.68 -0.29
N LYS A 219 5.51 -34.64 -0.05
CA LYS A 219 6.27 -33.94 -1.11
C LYS A 219 7.78 -34.01 -0.94
N ASN A 220 8.27 -34.54 0.19
CA ASN A 220 9.63 -34.39 0.69
C ASN A 220 10.08 -32.93 0.81
N LYS A 221 9.14 -31.97 0.74
CA LYS A 221 9.41 -30.52 0.65
C LYS A 221 8.25 -29.77 1.27
N CYS A 222 8.53 -28.64 1.92
CA CYS A 222 7.50 -27.78 2.48
C CYS A 222 7.95 -26.31 2.45
N LEU A 223 7.21 -25.46 1.74
CA LEU A 223 7.38 -24.02 1.77
C LEU A 223 6.27 -23.37 2.58
N ILE A 224 6.65 -22.58 3.57
CA ILE A 224 5.74 -21.96 4.53
C ILE A 224 5.86 -20.45 4.38
N ALA A 225 4.75 -19.76 4.14
CA ALA A 225 4.65 -18.31 4.23
C ALA A 225 4.01 -17.93 5.57
N VAL A 226 4.69 -17.11 6.38
CA VAL A 226 4.23 -16.78 7.73
C VAL A 226 4.31 -15.28 7.96
N SER A 227 3.25 -14.70 8.50
CA SER A 227 3.30 -13.30 8.95
C SER A 227 4.17 -13.14 10.20
N GLU A 228 4.93 -12.05 10.30
CA GLU A 228 5.59 -11.63 11.54
C GLU A 228 4.60 -11.45 12.71
N GLY A 229 3.33 -11.22 12.39
CA GLY A 229 2.26 -10.90 13.32
C GLY A 229 1.54 -12.10 13.92
N ILE A 230 1.93 -13.33 13.63
CA ILE A 230 1.23 -14.48 14.22
C ILE A 230 1.39 -14.51 15.74
N HIS A 231 0.31 -14.89 16.42
CA HIS A 231 0.20 -14.82 17.86
C HIS A 231 -0.53 -16.05 18.40
N ARG A 232 -0.32 -16.36 19.68
CA ARG A 232 -1.08 -17.40 20.38
C ARG A 232 -2.47 -16.88 20.76
N ALA A 233 -3.31 -17.76 21.28
CA ALA A 233 -4.65 -17.43 21.79
C ALA A 233 -4.65 -16.39 22.94
N ASP A 234 -3.53 -16.20 23.64
CA ASP A 234 -3.37 -15.16 24.66
C ASP A 234 -2.92 -13.80 24.08
N GLY A 235 -2.77 -13.70 22.76
CA GLY A 235 -2.32 -12.51 22.04
C GLY A 235 -0.80 -12.29 22.05
N ALA A 236 -0.01 -13.20 22.63
CA ALA A 236 1.44 -13.11 22.61
C ALA A 236 2.00 -13.42 21.22
N PHE A 237 2.77 -12.48 20.66
CA PHE A 237 3.47 -12.67 19.39
C PHE A 237 4.58 -13.72 19.52
N ILE A 238 4.59 -14.69 18.60
CA ILE A 238 5.59 -15.77 18.56
C ILE A 238 7.02 -15.22 18.37
N ALA A 239 7.18 -14.15 17.58
CA ALA A 239 8.48 -13.56 17.29
C ALA A 239 9.20 -12.94 18.52
N LYS A 240 8.47 -12.61 19.60
CA LYS A 240 9.06 -11.98 20.80
C LYS A 240 9.75 -12.98 21.74
N GLU A 241 9.52 -14.28 21.59
CA GLU A 241 10.07 -15.31 22.49
C GLU A 241 11.56 -15.60 22.25
N PHE A 242 12.16 -15.08 21.17
CA PHE A 242 13.57 -15.31 20.83
C PHE A 242 14.35 -13.99 20.68
N PRO A 243 14.93 -13.44 21.77
CA PRO A 243 15.70 -12.20 21.70
C PRO A 243 16.96 -12.32 20.82
N PRO A 244 17.43 -11.21 20.21
CA PRO A 244 18.69 -11.18 19.47
C PRO A 244 19.89 -11.47 20.40
N PRO A 245 21.02 -11.97 19.87
CA PRO A 245 22.24 -12.11 20.65
C PRO A 245 22.71 -10.74 21.21
N PRO A 246 23.44 -10.72 22.33
CA PRO A 246 23.76 -9.52 23.10
C PRO A 246 24.82 -8.59 22.45
N THR A 247 24.68 -8.28 21.15
CA THR A 247 25.62 -7.40 20.43
C THR A 247 24.98 -6.39 19.48
N THR A 248 23.65 -6.23 19.45
CA THR A 248 23.01 -5.16 18.66
C THR A 248 22.45 -4.07 19.55
N ALA A 249 23.26 -3.03 19.78
CA ALA A 249 22.86 -1.79 20.44
C ALA A 249 21.97 -0.95 19.51
N SER A 250 20.70 -1.33 19.38
CA SER A 250 19.63 -0.44 18.94
C SER A 250 18.31 -1.01 19.46
N ALA A 251 17.68 -0.29 20.40
CA ALA A 251 16.41 -0.67 21.02
C ALA A 251 15.27 -0.64 19.99
N THR A 252 15.14 -1.70 19.22
CA THR A 252 13.92 -2.12 18.53
C THR A 252 13.98 -3.65 18.48
N PRO A 253 12.96 -4.39 18.93
CA PRO A 253 13.02 -5.85 18.92
C PRO A 253 13.20 -6.32 17.47
N SER A 254 14.41 -6.80 17.16
CA SER A 254 14.81 -7.19 15.82
C SER A 254 14.21 -8.54 15.44
N LEU A 255 13.76 -8.60 14.19
CA LEU A 255 13.10 -9.67 13.44
C LEU A 255 13.96 -10.94 13.28
N GLY A 256 14.13 -11.72 14.36
CA GLY A 256 14.95 -12.93 14.39
C GLY A 256 14.26 -14.20 14.90
N GLY A 257 12.94 -14.14 15.15
CA GLY A 257 12.19 -15.15 15.92
C GLY A 257 12.29 -16.58 15.38
N TRP A 258 12.12 -16.76 14.06
CA TRP A 258 11.84 -18.09 13.49
C TRP A 258 13.05 -19.01 13.31
N ARG A 259 14.29 -18.49 13.38
CA ARG A 259 15.48 -19.36 13.30
C ARG A 259 15.57 -20.35 14.48
N ARG A 260 14.83 -20.14 15.57
CA ARG A 260 14.96 -20.91 16.83
C ARG A 260 13.80 -21.85 17.17
N CYS A 261 12.68 -21.87 16.45
CA CYS A 261 11.58 -22.81 16.72
C CYS A 261 11.89 -24.29 16.40
N TRP A 262 13.09 -24.61 15.87
CA TRP A 262 13.37 -25.87 15.20
C TRP A 262 14.08 -27.03 15.97
N PRO A 263 14.55 -26.91 17.24
CA PRO A 263 15.24 -28.03 17.89
C PRO A 263 14.40 -29.32 18.06
N THR A 264 13.09 -29.28 17.85
CA THR A 264 12.16 -30.40 18.10
C THR A 264 12.08 -31.46 16.98
N PHE A 265 12.67 -31.25 15.80
CA PHE A 265 12.54 -32.18 14.66
C PHE A 265 13.61 -33.29 14.59
N SER A 266 14.63 -33.28 15.44
CA SER A 266 15.78 -34.20 15.36
C SER A 266 15.58 -35.57 16.04
N GLY A 267 14.35 -35.99 16.32
CA GLY A 267 14.03 -37.24 17.04
C GLY A 267 13.87 -38.50 16.19
N SER A 268 14.01 -38.45 14.86
CA SER A 268 13.83 -39.61 13.98
C SER A 268 15.03 -39.81 13.07
N GLY A 269 15.58 -41.03 13.03
CA GLY A 269 16.90 -41.39 12.46
C GLY A 269 17.07 -41.27 10.93
N SER A 270 16.48 -40.25 10.31
CA SER A 270 16.79 -39.79 8.95
C SER A 270 17.78 -38.62 9.00
N PRO A 271 18.63 -38.40 7.97
CA PRO A 271 19.43 -37.19 7.93
C PRO A 271 18.52 -35.95 8.00
N PRO A 272 18.85 -34.95 8.82
CA PRO A 272 17.97 -33.79 9.02
C PRO A 272 17.79 -33.04 7.69
N PRO A 273 16.56 -32.57 7.37
CA PRO A 273 16.32 -31.80 6.16
C PRO A 273 17.20 -30.54 6.13
N ARG A 274 17.50 -30.05 4.92
CA ARG A 274 18.11 -28.71 4.78
C ARG A 274 17.04 -27.67 5.11
N CYS A 275 17.30 -26.88 6.14
CA CYS A 275 16.40 -25.84 6.62
C CYS A 275 16.91 -24.44 6.24
N GLY A 276 16.05 -23.66 5.61
CA GLY A 276 16.29 -22.25 5.29
C GLY A 276 15.24 -21.36 5.93
N ALA A 277 15.69 -20.34 6.68
CA ALA A 277 14.83 -19.26 7.17
C ALA A 277 15.31 -17.94 6.57
N SER A 278 14.45 -17.28 5.81
CA SER A 278 14.73 -15.98 5.19
C SER A 278 13.65 -14.98 5.57
N SER A 279 14.07 -13.82 6.08
CA SER A 279 13.21 -12.66 6.31
C SER A 279 13.31 -11.72 5.12
N CYS A 280 12.18 -11.21 4.63
CA CYS A 280 12.11 -10.29 3.49
C CYS A 280 11.55 -8.87 3.79
N PRO A 281 11.75 -8.26 4.97
CA PRO A 281 11.01 -7.06 5.37
C PRO A 281 11.35 -5.83 4.53
N TYR A 282 12.61 -5.43 4.46
CA TYR A 282 13.02 -4.22 3.73
C TYR A 282 12.90 -4.35 2.20
N PRO A 283 13.28 -5.47 1.57
CA PRO A 283 13.05 -5.68 0.14
C PRO A 283 11.57 -5.58 -0.25
N SER A 284 10.66 -6.15 0.55
CA SER A 284 9.22 -6.09 0.27
C SER A 284 8.66 -4.67 0.33
N ALA A 285 9.12 -3.87 1.30
CA ALA A 285 8.74 -2.47 1.42
C ALA A 285 9.34 -1.58 0.31
N ALA A 286 10.50 -1.94 -0.26
CA ALA A 286 11.22 -1.13 -1.24
C ALA A 286 10.94 -1.51 -2.70
N ALA A 287 10.54 -2.75 -2.98
CA ALA A 287 10.40 -3.27 -4.34
C ALA A 287 9.36 -2.50 -5.18
N PRO A 288 9.75 -1.85 -6.30
CA PRO A 288 8.83 -1.09 -7.14
C PRO A 288 7.92 -2.00 -7.97
N THR A 289 6.84 -1.44 -8.51
CA THR A 289 5.99 -2.07 -9.54
C THR A 289 6.41 -1.66 -10.95
N ALA A 290 7.36 -2.36 -11.56
CA ALA A 290 7.64 -2.19 -12.99
C ALA A 290 6.51 -2.80 -13.84
N ARG A 291 5.80 -2.00 -14.65
CA ARG A 291 5.12 -2.55 -15.84
C ARG A 291 6.22 -3.05 -16.81
N PRO A 292 6.04 -4.19 -17.49
CA PRO A 292 7.02 -4.63 -18.48
C PRO A 292 7.13 -3.58 -19.61
N ARG A 293 8.36 -3.18 -19.96
CA ARG A 293 8.60 -2.46 -21.22
C ARG A 293 8.29 -3.43 -22.37
N PRO A 294 7.64 -2.99 -23.46
CA PRO A 294 7.51 -3.82 -24.65
C PRO A 294 8.84 -3.81 -25.40
N THR A 295 9.74 -4.72 -25.05
CA THR A 295 10.96 -5.00 -25.84
C THR A 295 10.93 -6.42 -26.35
N SER A 296 10.45 -6.54 -27.59
CA SER A 296 11.00 -7.41 -28.64
C SER A 296 11.75 -8.69 -28.20
N THR A 297 11.01 -9.76 -27.95
CA THR A 297 11.48 -11.14 -28.23
C THR A 297 10.34 -11.95 -28.82
N ARG A 298 10.09 -11.72 -30.12
CA ARG A 298 9.58 -12.78 -31.00
C ARG A 298 10.63 -13.88 -31.07
N ARG A 299 10.48 -14.96 -30.29
CA ARG A 299 10.80 -16.35 -30.63
C ARG A 299 10.72 -17.17 -29.34
N PHE A 300 10.22 -18.40 -29.47
CA PHE A 300 9.92 -19.38 -28.43
C PHE A 300 8.60 -19.17 -27.69
N TRP A 301 7.52 -19.61 -28.32
CA TRP A 301 6.49 -20.49 -27.73
C TRP A 301 5.60 -20.96 -28.91
N ARG A 302 6.05 -22.00 -29.60
CA ARG A 302 5.19 -22.86 -30.42
C ARG A 302 5.04 -24.18 -29.69
N ALA A 303 4.02 -24.29 -28.87
CA ALA A 303 3.44 -25.58 -28.50
C ALA A 303 1.92 -25.39 -28.49
N ARG A 304 1.28 -25.88 -29.54
CA ARG A 304 -0.18 -25.93 -29.69
C ARG A 304 -0.74 -27.01 -28.77
N ARG A 305 -1.82 -26.71 -28.04
CA ARG A 305 -3.05 -27.53 -27.97
C ARG A 305 -4.21 -26.67 -27.39
N PRO A 306 -5.43 -26.76 -27.93
CA PRO A 306 -6.54 -25.92 -27.52
C PRO A 306 -7.38 -26.60 -26.43
N TRP A 307 -7.58 -25.94 -25.29
CA TRP A 307 -8.60 -26.31 -24.32
C TRP A 307 -9.73 -25.29 -24.35
N ARG A 308 -10.93 -25.77 -24.70
CA ARG A 308 -12.18 -25.00 -24.69
C ARG A 308 -12.60 -24.79 -23.23
N LEU A 309 -12.67 -23.53 -22.81
CA LEU A 309 -13.30 -23.12 -21.55
C LEU A 309 -14.83 -23.19 -21.70
N ARG A 310 -15.50 -23.94 -20.81
CA ARG A 310 -16.90 -23.71 -20.44
C ARG A 310 -16.88 -23.01 -19.08
N SER A 311 -17.41 -21.80 -19.01
CA SER A 311 -17.71 -21.10 -17.77
C SER A 311 -19.16 -21.39 -17.35
N PRO A 312 -19.46 -21.75 -16.09
CA PRO A 312 -20.76 -21.47 -15.50
C PRO A 312 -20.73 -20.08 -14.85
N GLY A 313 -21.75 -19.27 -15.14
CA GLY A 313 -21.88 -17.91 -14.64
C GLY A 313 -22.18 -17.83 -13.14
N ILE A 314 -21.70 -16.76 -12.52
CA ILE A 314 -22.08 -16.34 -11.16
C ILE A 314 -22.83 -15.00 -11.30
N PRO A 315 -24.01 -14.83 -10.68
CA PRO A 315 -24.85 -13.64 -10.86
C PRO A 315 -24.41 -12.47 -9.97
N THR A 316 -24.41 -11.27 -10.55
CA THR A 316 -24.18 -9.99 -9.87
C THR A 316 -25.49 -9.40 -9.38
N ARG A 317 -25.67 -9.28 -8.06
CA ARG A 317 -26.70 -8.40 -7.47
C ARG A 317 -26.42 -8.16 -5.99
N TRP A 318 -25.85 -7.01 -5.63
CA TRP A 318 -26.06 -6.35 -4.31
C TRP A 318 -25.58 -4.88 -4.40
N TRP A 319 -26.52 -3.96 -4.61
CA TRP A 319 -26.43 -2.57 -4.16
C TRP A 319 -27.86 -2.04 -3.97
N PRO A 320 -28.24 -1.47 -2.83
CA PRO A 320 -29.48 -0.72 -2.71
C PRO A 320 -29.26 0.73 -3.14
N SER A 321 -30.07 1.15 -4.11
CA SER A 321 -30.26 2.52 -4.56
C SER A 321 -30.97 3.38 -3.51
N GLY A 322 -30.48 4.62 -3.29
CA GLY A 322 -31.34 5.74 -2.87
C GLY A 322 -30.77 6.69 -1.82
N ALA A 323 -30.25 7.86 -2.25
CA ALA A 323 -30.64 9.20 -1.78
C ALA A 323 -29.82 10.31 -2.49
N PRO A 324 -30.39 11.51 -2.75
CA PRO A 324 -29.85 12.47 -3.71
C PRO A 324 -29.07 13.65 -3.09
N GLY A 325 -28.10 14.14 -3.87
CA GLY A 325 -27.75 15.56 -4.05
C GLY A 325 -27.24 16.36 -2.85
N ARG A 326 -25.93 16.59 -2.78
CA ARG A 326 -25.29 17.88 -2.47
C ARG A 326 -23.92 17.93 -3.18
N GLU A 327 -23.72 19.00 -3.94
CA GLU A 327 -22.49 19.29 -4.67
C GLU A 327 -21.29 19.38 -3.72
N ALA A 328 -20.23 18.63 -4.03
CA ALA A 328 -18.91 18.83 -3.47
C ALA A 328 -17.89 18.66 -4.60
N THR A 329 -17.53 19.78 -5.22
CA THR A 329 -16.36 19.92 -6.07
C THR A 329 -15.11 19.80 -5.18
N ALA A 330 -14.72 18.56 -4.86
CA ALA A 330 -13.52 18.26 -4.09
C ALA A 330 -12.64 17.30 -4.90
N ALA A 331 -11.47 17.80 -5.28
CA ALA A 331 -10.26 17.05 -5.61
C ALA A 331 -10.41 15.81 -6.50
N ARG A 332 -10.37 16.02 -7.82
CA ARG A 332 -9.74 15.07 -8.74
C ARG A 332 -8.24 15.03 -8.45
N LEU A 333 -7.83 14.37 -7.38
CA LEU A 333 -6.44 14.07 -7.08
C LEU A 333 -6.25 12.55 -7.09
N CYS A 334 -5.30 12.10 -7.91
CA CYS A 334 -4.81 10.72 -8.02
C CYS A 334 -5.83 9.64 -8.39
N TRP A 335 -6.45 9.76 -9.57
CA TRP A 335 -6.96 8.59 -10.30
C TRP A 335 -6.52 8.71 -11.76
N ASN A 336 -5.46 7.99 -12.13
CA ASN A 336 -5.15 7.75 -13.54
C ASN A 336 -4.89 6.26 -13.80
N PRO A 337 -5.95 5.42 -13.90
CA PRO A 337 -5.82 4.09 -14.43
C PRO A 337 -5.95 4.16 -15.95
N TRP A 338 -4.85 4.30 -16.68
CA TRP A 338 -4.85 3.99 -18.11
C TRP A 338 -5.05 2.49 -18.30
N ILE A 339 -6.31 2.10 -18.48
CA ILE A 339 -6.76 0.83 -19.07
C ILE A 339 -7.57 1.21 -20.31
N LEU A 340 -6.92 1.15 -21.48
CA LEU A 340 -7.58 1.29 -22.78
C LEU A 340 -8.04 -0.10 -23.25
N TRP A 341 -9.35 -0.29 -23.43
CA TRP A 341 -9.89 -1.38 -24.26
C TRP A 341 -10.50 -0.77 -25.53
N PRO A 342 -10.34 -1.37 -26.73
CA PRO A 342 -10.75 -0.75 -27.97
C PRO A 342 -12.28 -0.74 -28.11
N THR A 343 -12.88 0.45 -28.08
CA THR A 343 -14.27 0.64 -28.52
C THR A 343 -14.30 1.02 -29.99
N ARG A 344 -14.89 0.13 -30.81
CA ARG A 344 -15.29 0.42 -32.19
C ARG A 344 -16.17 1.67 -32.21
N LYS A 345 -15.77 2.67 -33.00
CA LYS A 345 -16.61 3.83 -33.36
C LYS A 345 -17.93 3.34 -33.96
N ARG A 346 -19.05 3.56 -33.27
CA ARG A 346 -20.35 3.76 -33.92
C ARG A 346 -20.73 5.22 -33.72
N ARG A 347 -20.77 5.96 -34.83
CA ARG A 347 -21.38 7.29 -34.93
C ARG A 347 -22.90 7.11 -34.87
N PHE A 348 -23.60 7.95 -34.14
CA PHE A 348 -25.00 8.28 -34.44
C PHE A 348 -25.16 9.82 -34.43
N PRO A 349 -25.92 10.38 -35.38
CA PRO A 349 -26.00 11.83 -35.60
C PRO A 349 -27.10 12.47 -34.73
N ALA A 350 -26.92 13.75 -34.39
CA ALA A 350 -28.04 14.69 -34.25
C ALA A 350 -28.37 15.21 -35.67
N PRO A 351 -29.65 15.44 -36.05
CA PRO A 351 -30.32 16.70 -35.68
C PRO A 351 -31.89 16.70 -35.68
N GLY A 352 -32.47 17.75 -35.07
CA GLY A 352 -33.43 18.67 -35.73
C GLY A 352 -34.88 18.27 -36.03
N SER A 353 -35.80 19.04 -35.41
CA SER A 353 -37.02 19.71 -35.96
C SER A 353 -38.10 18.93 -36.74
N THR A 354 -39.37 19.07 -36.34
CA THR A 354 -40.57 19.30 -37.21
C THR A 354 -41.84 19.64 -36.35
N PRO A 355 -42.96 20.16 -36.92
CA PRO A 355 -43.72 21.31 -36.38
C PRO A 355 -45.25 21.07 -36.19
N MET A 356 -46.01 22.16 -35.97
CA MET A 356 -47.49 22.33 -35.92
C MET A 356 -48.16 21.80 -34.65
N GLY A 357 -49.16 22.40 -34.00
CA GLY A 357 -49.98 23.63 -34.06
C GLY A 357 -50.72 23.64 -32.69
N THR A 358 -51.20 24.72 -32.08
CA THR A 358 -52.34 25.58 -32.43
C THR A 358 -52.52 26.61 -31.31
N ALA A 359 -52.72 27.88 -31.70
CA ALA A 359 -53.61 28.91 -31.13
C ALA A 359 -53.64 29.18 -29.60
N TRP A 360 -53.31 30.41 -29.18
CA TRP A 360 -54.27 31.51 -28.91
C TRP A 360 -53.58 32.76 -28.30
N SER A 361 -53.98 33.93 -28.83
CA SER A 361 -54.02 35.31 -28.25
C SER A 361 -52.77 36.11 -27.85
N SER A 362 -52.67 37.28 -28.50
CA SER A 362 -51.78 38.46 -28.48
C SER A 362 -51.94 39.40 -27.24
N PRO A 363 -51.43 40.67 -27.20
CA PRO A 363 -50.04 41.17 -27.29
C PRO A 363 -49.69 42.32 -26.27
N SER A 364 -48.41 42.68 -26.11
CA SER A 364 -47.93 44.08 -25.87
C SER A 364 -46.39 44.16 -25.89
N SER A 365 -45.79 44.78 -26.92
CA SER A 365 -44.99 46.04 -26.90
C SER A 365 -43.91 46.12 -25.79
N THR A 366 -42.63 46.47 -26.00
CA THR A 366 -42.11 47.68 -26.68
C THR A 366 -40.55 47.66 -26.71
N THR A 367 -39.93 48.18 -27.80
CA THR A 367 -38.64 48.95 -27.92
C THR A 367 -37.27 48.32 -27.58
N CYS A 368 -36.36 48.13 -28.57
CA CYS A 368 -35.30 49.03 -29.13
C CYS A 368 -33.97 49.01 -28.34
N SER A 369 -32.91 48.35 -28.86
CA SER A 369 -31.80 48.88 -29.72
C SER A 369 -30.64 49.50 -28.92
N PRO A 370 -29.41 49.66 -29.46
CA PRO A 370 -28.84 49.21 -30.74
C PRO A 370 -27.94 47.97 -30.64
#